data_AF-A0AA36FDF7-F1
#
_entry.id   AF-A0AA36FDF7-F1
#
_cell.length_a   1.000
_cell.length_b   1.000
_cell.length_c   1.000
_cell.angle_alpha   90.00
_cell.angle_beta   90.00
_cell.angle_gamma   90.00
#
_symmetry.space_group_name_H-M   'P 1'
#
loop_
_entity.id
_entity.type
_entity.pdbx_description
1 polymer ?
#
loop_
_entity_poly.entity_id
_entity_poly.type
_entity_poly.pdbx_seq_one_letter_code
_entity_poly.pdbx_strand_id
1 'polypeptide(L)'
;MYRVFSNRLASAQNLQLIGAHLRLMSSCQKNLVDRIIRVDHAGELGADRIYAGQYAVLKKTPVGSLIKEMWEEEKYHRETFEKLMVQHRARPTALLPIWNVAGFVLGAGTALMGKEAAMACTVAVEDVIGHHYNAS
;
A
#
# COMPACT_ATOMS: atom_id res chain seq x y z
N MET A 1 -52.09 -26.29 -13.48
CA MET A 1 -50.81 -26.99 -13.18
C MET A 1 -49.59 -26.30 -13.79
N TYR A 2 -49.58 -26.02 -15.11
CA TYR A 2 -48.45 -25.37 -15.81
C TYR A 2 -48.01 -23.99 -15.28
N ARG A 3 -48.96 -23.11 -14.91
CA ARG A 3 -48.66 -21.74 -14.45
C ARG A 3 -47.89 -21.68 -13.11
N VAL A 4 -48.16 -22.64 -12.22
CA VAL A 4 -47.46 -22.78 -10.93
C VAL A 4 -46.05 -23.34 -11.13
N PHE A 5 -45.86 -24.25 -12.08
CA PHE A 5 -44.56 -24.81 -12.44
C PHE A 5 -43.65 -23.75 -13.12
N SER A 6 -44.21 -22.97 -14.05
CA SER A 6 -43.51 -21.85 -14.70
C SER A 6 -43.04 -20.78 -13.70
N ASN A 7 -43.88 -20.42 -12.72
CA ASN A 7 -43.50 -19.45 -11.68
C ASN A 7 -42.39 -19.97 -10.76
N ARG A 8 -42.38 -21.28 -10.46
CA ARG A 8 -41.30 -21.91 -9.66
C ARG A 8 -39.97 -21.95 -10.42
N LEU A 9 -39.99 -22.21 -11.73
CA LEU A 9 -38.80 -22.16 -12.58
C LEU A 9 -38.23 -20.74 -12.70
N ALA A 10 -39.10 -19.73 -12.92
CA ALA A 10 -38.69 -18.33 -12.96
C ALA A 10 -38.12 -17.84 -11.61
N SER A 11 -38.72 -18.28 -10.49
CA SER A 11 -38.21 -17.99 -9.14
C SER A 11 -36.85 -18.64 -8.89
N ALA A 12 -36.66 -19.89 -9.29
CA ALA A 12 -35.38 -20.59 -9.16
C ALA A 12 -34.26 -19.93 -10.00
N GLN A 13 -34.56 -19.51 -11.23
CA GLN A 13 -33.64 -18.75 -12.07
C GLN A 13 -33.25 -17.40 -11.45
N ASN A 14 -34.21 -16.65 -10.90
CA ASN A 14 -33.93 -15.38 -10.20
C ASN A 14 -33.03 -15.58 -8.97
N LEU A 15 -33.26 -16.62 -8.16
CA LEU A 15 -32.40 -16.95 -7.03
C LEU A 15 -30.98 -17.35 -7.45
N GLN A 16 -30.83 -18.09 -8.55
CA GLN A 16 -29.51 -18.42 -9.12
C GLN A 16 -28.79 -17.17 -9.63
N LEU A 17 -29.51 -16.25 -10.30
CA LEU A 17 -28.97 -14.99 -10.79
C LEU A 17 -28.47 -14.09 -9.65
N ILE A 18 -29.28 -13.95 -8.59
CA ILE A 18 -28.92 -13.21 -7.37
C ILE A 18 -27.69 -13.84 -6.72
N GLY A 19 -27.64 -15.17 -6.59
CA GLY A 19 -26.48 -15.88 -6.04
C GLY A 19 -25.22 -15.76 -6.90
N ALA A 20 -25.33 -15.64 -8.21
CA ALA A 20 -24.20 -15.36 -9.10
C ALA A 20 -23.72 -13.90 -8.93
N HIS A 21 -24.64 -12.95 -8.83
CA HIS A 21 -24.34 -11.53 -8.62
C HIS A 21 -23.64 -11.28 -7.28
N LEU A 22 -24.12 -11.87 -6.17
CA LEU A 22 -23.47 -11.78 -4.86
C LEU A 22 -22.05 -12.38 -4.86
N ARG A 23 -21.83 -13.48 -5.59
CA ARG A 23 -20.49 -14.08 -5.76
C ARG A 23 -19.57 -13.18 -6.58
N LEU A 24 -20.07 -12.56 -7.64
CA LEU A 24 -19.31 -11.59 -8.43
C LEU A 24 -18.94 -10.35 -7.60
N MET A 25 -19.88 -9.75 -6.88
CA MET A 25 -19.59 -8.62 -5.99
C MET A 25 -18.53 -8.96 -4.94
N SER A 26 -18.67 -10.09 -4.25
CA SER A 26 -17.68 -10.51 -3.25
C SER A 26 -16.29 -10.81 -3.85
N SER A 27 -16.23 -11.32 -5.09
CA SER A 27 -14.95 -11.50 -5.80
C SER A 27 -14.32 -10.16 -6.21
N CYS A 28 -15.12 -9.20 -6.67
CA CYS A 28 -14.65 -7.85 -6.99
C CYS A 28 -14.11 -7.13 -5.76
N GLN A 29 -14.82 -7.22 -4.63
CA GLN A 29 -14.38 -6.67 -3.35
C GLN A 29 -13.03 -7.26 -2.90
N LYS A 30 -12.86 -8.59 -2.99
CA LYS A 30 -11.58 -9.24 -2.68
C LYS A 30 -10.45 -8.77 -3.60
N ASN A 31 -10.70 -8.66 -4.90
CA ASN A 31 -9.71 -8.18 -5.87
C ASN A 31 -9.35 -6.70 -5.68
N LEU A 32 -10.27 -5.89 -5.16
CA LEU A 32 -10.00 -4.50 -4.82
C LEU A 32 -9.12 -4.40 -3.57
N VAL A 33 -9.48 -5.12 -2.50
CA VAL A 33 -8.71 -5.17 -1.25
C VAL A 33 -7.28 -5.67 -1.50
N ASP A 34 -7.13 -6.75 -2.28
CA ASP A 34 -5.82 -7.28 -2.68
C ASP A 34 -5.00 -6.29 -3.52
N ARG A 35 -5.65 -5.44 -4.34
CA ARG A 35 -4.95 -4.35 -5.06
C ARG A 35 -4.47 -3.25 -4.13
N ILE A 36 -5.33 -2.77 -3.24
CA ILE A 36 -5.01 -1.70 -2.28
C ILE A 36 -3.84 -2.13 -1.40
N ILE A 37 -3.94 -3.31 -0.78
CA ILE A 37 -2.90 -3.85 0.10
C ILE A 37 -1.55 -3.98 -0.60
N ARG A 38 -1.53 -4.39 -1.87
CA ARG A 38 -0.28 -4.47 -2.64
C ARG A 38 0.35 -3.11 -2.93
N VAL A 39 -0.46 -2.11 -3.25
CA VAL A 39 0.03 -0.75 -3.54
C VAL A 39 0.57 -0.13 -2.27
N ASP A 40 -0.19 -0.21 -1.18
CA ASP A 40 0.22 0.36 0.11
C ASP A 40 1.52 -0.30 0.59
N HIS A 41 1.59 -1.64 0.61
CA HIS A 41 2.80 -2.36 0.98
C HIS A 41 4.02 -2.02 0.10
N ALA A 42 3.83 -1.75 -1.19
CA ALA A 42 4.91 -1.30 -2.06
C ALA A 42 5.36 0.14 -1.72
N GLY A 43 4.43 1.01 -1.30
CA GLY A 43 4.71 2.34 -0.80
C GLY A 43 5.55 2.31 0.48
N GLU A 44 5.13 1.53 1.48
CA GLU A 44 5.84 1.33 2.75
C GLU A 44 7.27 0.80 2.55
N LEU A 45 7.44 -0.15 1.63
CA LEU A 45 8.78 -0.65 1.26
C LEU A 45 9.62 0.39 0.53
N GLY A 46 8.99 1.25 -0.27
CA GLY A 46 9.67 2.38 -0.91
C GLY A 46 10.17 3.38 0.11
N ALA A 47 9.31 3.76 1.07
CA ALA A 47 9.63 4.70 2.14
C ALA A 47 10.77 4.18 3.04
N ASP A 48 10.71 2.91 3.48
CA ASP A 48 11.81 2.26 4.23
C ASP A 48 13.17 2.40 3.51
N ARG A 49 13.17 2.25 2.18
CA ARG A 49 14.39 2.30 1.37
C ARG A 49 14.89 3.72 1.16
N ILE A 50 13.99 4.68 1.02
CA ILE A 50 14.33 6.11 0.97
C ILE A 50 14.96 6.54 2.28
N TYR A 51 14.35 6.21 3.43
CA TYR A 51 14.92 6.50 4.75
C TYR A 51 16.28 5.82 4.96
N ALA A 52 16.43 4.56 4.55
CA ALA A 52 17.72 3.87 4.59
C ALA A 52 18.79 4.59 3.75
N GLY A 53 18.44 5.08 2.56
CA GLY A 53 19.32 5.87 1.70
C GLY A 53 19.69 7.21 2.31
N GLN A 54 18.72 7.94 2.85
CA GLN A 54 18.94 9.22 3.52
C GLN A 54 19.82 9.06 4.76
N TYR A 55 19.55 8.04 5.60
CA TYR A 55 20.32 7.75 6.79
C TYR A 55 21.76 7.36 6.46
N ALA A 56 22.00 6.59 5.39
CA ALA A 56 23.34 6.21 4.96
C ALA A 56 24.26 7.44 4.73
N VAL A 57 23.68 8.54 4.22
CA VAL A 57 24.37 9.79 3.92
C VAL A 57 24.39 10.74 5.12
N LEU A 58 23.26 10.91 5.81
CA LEU A 58 23.07 11.96 6.82
C LEU A 58 23.32 11.51 8.26
N LYS A 59 23.62 10.23 8.52
CA LYS A 59 23.84 9.69 9.89
C LYS A 59 24.84 10.45 10.76
N LYS A 60 25.83 11.12 10.17
CA LYS A 60 26.87 11.89 10.90
C LYS A 60 26.56 13.38 11.00
N THR A 61 25.40 13.81 10.51
CA THR A 61 24.97 15.22 10.53
C THR A 61 24.07 15.49 11.74
N PRO A 62 23.79 16.76 12.09
CA PRO A 62 22.89 17.11 13.20
C PRO A 62 21.45 16.59 13.04
N VAL A 63 21.03 16.18 11.84
CA VAL A 63 19.70 15.60 11.57
C VAL A 63 19.68 14.08 11.55
N GLY A 64 20.83 13.42 11.73
CA GLY A 64 20.94 11.96 11.66
C GLY A 64 20.09 11.24 12.72
N SER A 65 19.94 11.81 13.93
CA SER A 65 19.07 11.25 14.98
C SER A 65 17.59 11.35 14.61
N LEU A 66 17.16 12.50 14.08
CA LEU A 66 15.77 12.72 13.64
C LEU A 66 15.38 11.76 12.51
N ILE A 67 16.22 11.62 11.47
CA ILE A 67 15.98 10.67 10.37
C ILE A 67 15.89 9.24 10.88
N LYS A 68 16.70 8.89 11.89
CA LYS A 68 16.65 7.56 12.51
C LYS A 68 15.32 7.34 13.24
N GLU A 69 14.87 8.31 14.03
CA GLU A 69 13.58 8.23 14.73
C GLU A 69 12.41 8.07 13.76
N MET A 70 12.35 8.90 12.72
CA MET A 70 11.33 8.79 11.66
C MET A 70 11.40 7.44 10.94
N TRP A 71 12.61 6.92 10.67
CA TRP A 71 12.76 5.61 10.05
C TRP A 71 12.28 4.46 10.95
N GLU A 72 12.44 4.55 12.27
CA GLU A 72 11.91 3.54 13.20
C GLU A 72 10.37 3.56 13.24
N GLU A 73 9.74 4.74 13.16
CA GLU A 73 8.28 4.85 13.04
C GLU A 73 7.77 4.20 11.74
N GLU A 74 8.46 4.44 10.63
CA GLU A 74 8.12 3.84 9.34
C GLU A 74 8.21 2.31 9.37
N LYS A 75 9.17 1.73 10.10
CA LYS A 75 9.26 0.27 10.26
C LYS A 75 8.03 -0.33 10.94
N TYR A 76 7.44 0.39 11.89
CA TYR A 76 6.20 -0.04 12.54
C TYR A 76 5.00 -0.04 11.57
N HIS A 77 4.90 0.98 10.71
CA HIS A 77 3.90 1.01 9.64
C HIS A 77 4.08 -0.17 8.66
N ARG A 78 5.32 -0.39 8.20
CA ARG A 78 5.69 -1.54 7.35
C ARG A 78 5.30 -2.89 7.98
N GLU A 79 5.59 -3.11 9.26
CA GLU A 79 5.21 -4.35 9.96
C GLU A 79 3.68 -4.55 10.03
N THR A 80 2.93 -3.45 10.18
CA THR A 80 1.47 -3.49 10.18
C THR A 80 0.94 -3.91 8.81
N PHE A 81 1.49 -3.36 7.73
CA PHE A 81 1.10 -3.74 6.36
C PHE A 81 1.55 -5.14 5.98
N GLU A 82 2.70 -5.63 6.45
CA GLU A 82 3.11 -7.04 6.26
C GLU A 82 2.11 -8.00 6.92
N LYS A 83 1.60 -7.69 8.11
CA LYS A 83 0.55 -8.48 8.77
C LYS A 83 -0.74 -8.48 7.94
N LEU A 84 -1.15 -7.33 7.41
CA LEU A 84 -2.33 -7.21 6.54
C LEU A 84 -2.16 -7.98 5.23
N MET A 85 -0.97 -7.95 4.61
CA MET A 85 -0.66 -8.76 3.44
C MET A 85 -0.85 -10.26 3.70
N VAL A 86 -0.33 -10.76 4.81
CA VAL A 86 -0.46 -12.18 5.20
C VAL A 86 -1.93 -12.54 5.46
N GLN A 87 -2.66 -11.68 6.19
CA GLN A 87 -4.08 -11.89 6.51
C GLN A 87 -4.94 -11.98 5.25
N HIS A 88 -4.69 -11.13 4.26
CA HIS A 88 -5.43 -11.09 3.01
C HIS A 88 -4.86 -11.99 1.90
N ARG A 89 -3.76 -12.71 2.17
CA ARG A 89 -3.00 -13.51 1.20
C ARG A 89 -2.60 -12.71 -0.05
N ALA A 90 -2.40 -11.42 0.12
CA ALA A 90 -1.94 -10.54 -0.94
C ALA A 90 -0.49 -10.89 -1.29
N ARG A 91 -0.21 -11.04 -2.58
CA ARG A 91 1.15 -11.36 -3.05
C ARG A 91 1.96 -10.08 -3.24
N PRO A 92 3.21 -10.02 -2.74
CA PRO A 92 4.09 -8.89 -3.03
C PRO A 92 4.28 -8.72 -4.55
N THR A 93 4.48 -7.49 -5.01
CA THR A 93 4.72 -7.22 -6.44
C THR A 93 6.07 -7.80 -6.89
N ALA A 94 6.13 -8.37 -8.10
CA ALA A 94 7.37 -8.93 -8.65
C ALA A 94 8.47 -7.86 -8.87
N LEU A 95 8.08 -6.58 -8.95
CA LEU A 95 8.99 -5.46 -9.16
C LEU A 95 9.67 -4.98 -7.87
N LEU A 96 9.37 -5.56 -6.71
CA LEU A 96 9.95 -5.16 -5.43
C LEU A 96 11.48 -5.03 -5.41
N PRO A 97 12.27 -5.93 -6.02
CA PRO A 97 13.72 -5.79 -6.03
C PRO A 97 14.19 -4.50 -6.72
N ILE A 98 13.48 -4.08 -7.78
CA ILE A 98 13.79 -2.86 -8.53
C ILE A 98 13.43 -1.63 -7.69
N TRP A 99 12.25 -1.64 -7.06
CA TRP A 99 11.81 -0.56 -6.17
C TRP A 99 12.74 -0.39 -4.97
N ASN A 100 13.26 -1.48 -4.43
CA ASN A 100 14.21 -1.43 -3.31
C ASN A 100 15.49 -0.67 -3.67
N VAL A 101 16.03 -0.91 -4.87
CA VAL A 101 17.24 -0.21 -5.34
C VAL A 101 16.91 1.24 -5.68
N ALA A 102 15.80 1.48 -6.38
CA ALA A 102 15.38 2.81 -6.78
C ALA A 102 15.12 3.73 -5.57
N GLY A 103 14.40 3.25 -4.56
CA GLY A 103 14.12 4.01 -3.33
C GLY A 103 15.39 4.36 -2.56
N PHE A 104 16.32 3.41 -2.44
CA PHE A 104 17.61 3.67 -1.79
C PHE A 104 18.45 4.71 -2.53
N VAL A 105 18.57 4.57 -3.85
CA VAL A 105 19.34 5.51 -4.69
C VAL A 105 18.71 6.90 -4.65
N LEU A 106 17.38 6.99 -4.66
CA LEU A 106 16.66 8.26 -4.55
C LEU A 106 16.87 8.92 -3.18
N GLY A 107 16.75 8.15 -2.10
CA GLY A 107 17.00 8.65 -0.73
C GLY A 107 18.44 9.10 -0.52
N ALA A 108 19.41 8.32 -0.99
CA ALA A 108 20.82 8.69 -0.92
C ALA A 108 21.15 9.89 -1.82
N GLY A 109 20.61 9.93 -3.04
CA GLY A 109 20.82 11.02 -3.99
C GLY A 109 20.29 12.35 -3.48
N THR A 110 19.07 12.37 -2.95
CA THR A 110 18.46 13.59 -2.37
C THR A 110 19.19 14.05 -1.12
N ALA A 111 19.63 13.13 -0.27
CA ALA A 111 20.46 13.44 0.89
C ALA A 111 21.83 14.03 0.53
N LEU A 112 22.44 13.59 -0.58
CA LEU A 112 23.69 14.16 -1.08
C LEU A 112 23.50 15.60 -1.61
N MET A 113 22.30 15.96 -2.07
CA MET A 113 21.98 17.32 -2.55
C MET A 113 21.73 18.31 -1.41
N GLY A 114 21.73 17.87 -0.14
CA GLY A 114 21.62 18.71 1.04
C GLY A 114 20.38 18.42 1.89
N LYS A 115 20.43 18.89 3.14
CA LYS A 115 19.38 18.70 4.16
C LYS A 115 18.00 19.16 3.68
N GLU A 116 17.94 20.28 2.97
CA GLU A 116 16.69 20.88 2.48
C GLU A 116 16.07 20.05 1.35
N ALA A 117 16.89 19.46 0.46
CA ALA A 117 16.42 18.56 -0.58
C ALA A 117 15.93 17.22 -0.03
N ALA A 118 16.59 16.68 1.00
CA ALA A 118 16.14 15.49 1.72
C ALA A 118 14.78 15.73 2.40
N MET A 119 14.62 16.84 3.13
CA MET A 119 13.34 17.17 3.76
C MET A 119 12.24 17.50 2.76
N ALA A 120 12.54 18.21 1.66
CA ALA A 120 11.56 18.44 0.60
C ALA A 120 11.11 17.13 -0.07
N CYS A 121 12.00 16.15 -0.21
CA CYS A 121 11.65 14.83 -0.71
C CYS A 121 10.82 14.02 0.31
N THR A 122 11.11 14.13 1.60
CA THR A 122 10.31 13.50 2.66
C THR A 122 8.91 14.12 2.73
N VAL A 123 8.81 15.45 2.71
CA VAL A 123 7.52 16.16 2.68
C VAL A 123 6.73 15.84 1.42
N ALA A 124 7.37 15.74 0.25
CA ALA A 124 6.68 15.34 -0.98
C ALA A 124 6.22 13.87 -0.96
N VAL A 125 6.94 12.98 -0.28
CA VAL A 125 6.52 11.59 -0.05
C VAL A 125 5.35 11.54 0.93
N GLU A 126 5.39 12.33 2.01
CA GLU A 126 4.28 12.47 2.97
C GLU A 126 3.04 13.12 2.34
N ASP A 127 3.16 14.06 1.41
CA ASP A 127 2.02 14.70 0.73
C ASP A 127 1.34 13.73 -0.26
N VAL A 128 2.12 12.85 -0.90
CA VAL A 128 1.61 11.77 -1.76
C VAL A 128 0.93 10.67 -0.93
N ILE A 129 1.37 10.44 0.31
CA ILE A 129 0.78 9.47 1.26
C ILE A 129 -0.37 10.11 2.07
N GLY A 130 -0.38 11.44 2.22
CA GLY A 130 -1.14 12.21 3.22
C GLY A 130 -2.47 12.80 2.76
N HIS A 131 -2.98 12.46 1.58
CA HIS A 131 -4.32 12.89 1.19
C HIS A 131 -5.43 11.98 1.72
N HIS A 132 -5.55 11.73 3.03
CA HIS A 132 -6.76 11.10 3.59
C HIS A 132 -7.29 11.55 4.97
N TYR A 133 -6.78 12.59 5.64
CA TYR A 133 -7.47 13.14 6.83
C TYR A 133 -7.29 14.65 6.99
N ASN A 134 -8.17 15.43 6.35
CA ASN A 134 -8.82 16.63 6.92
C ASN A 134 -9.65 17.35 5.84
N ALA A 135 -10.85 16.80 5.61
CA ALA A 135 -11.96 17.54 5.04
C ALA A 135 -13.25 17.07 5.73
N SER A 136 -13.35 17.31 7.04
CA SER A 136 -14.59 17.36 7.82
C SER A 136 -14.31 18.03 9.15
#